data_AF-A0A939JD17-F1
#
_entry.id   AF-A0A939JD17-F1
#
_cell.length_a   1.000
_cell.length_b   1.000
_cell.length_c   1.000
_cell.angle_alpha   90.00
_cell.angle_beta   90.00
_cell.angle_gamma   90.00
#
_symmetry.space_group_name_H-M   'P 1'
#
loop_
_entity.id
_entity.type
_entity.pdbx_description
1 polymer ?
#
loop_
_entity_poly.entity_id
_entity_poly.type
_entity_poly.pdbx_seq_one_letter_code
_entity_poly.pdbx_strand_id
1 'polypeptide(L)'
;MKAIINHQPVSYQIEGESSPPDNRVLLATSIDLTAGTAWASAGYTVADFLPANAQQQLVDGLAELVREALRETGLPVAADFPVSDYHKLIGDDTNRHLAVINITKQYPQDRLPVPAALLEARVSALCGRPVHSLNPYDNARIFHLRIVRPGRSDNNPLHRDVWLPNYDNCINIYVPVAGSTPNSSLTLIPGSHWWPESQTERTLGGALYNGAAYNVPGVKETTEVLELIRPNPDFAEVLLFSPYLLHGGAINLNQDATRISLEMRFWQA
;
A
#
# COMPACT_ATOMS: atom_id res chain seq x y z
N MET A 1 -4.35 19.65 -4.58
CA MET A 1 -2.88 19.63 -4.80
C MET A 1 -2.55 19.10 -6.19
N LYS A 2 -1.55 19.70 -6.87
CA LYS A 2 -1.01 19.22 -8.15
C LYS A 2 0.19 18.32 -7.88
N ALA A 3 0.27 17.21 -8.58
CA ALA A 3 1.42 16.31 -8.53
C ALA A 3 1.74 15.78 -9.93
N ILE A 4 2.91 15.19 -10.06
CA ILE A 4 3.38 14.54 -11.28
C ILE A 4 3.64 13.08 -10.94
N ILE A 5 2.96 12.14 -11.60
CA ILE A 5 3.26 10.71 -11.52
C ILE A 5 3.86 10.29 -12.86
N ASN A 6 5.10 9.78 -12.86
CA ASN A 6 5.78 9.33 -14.09
C ASN A 6 5.67 10.37 -15.24
N HIS A 7 5.91 11.64 -14.93
CA HIS A 7 5.78 12.78 -15.86
C HIS A 7 4.36 13.13 -16.34
N GLN A 8 3.32 12.52 -15.77
CA GLN A 8 1.93 12.87 -16.06
C GLN A 8 1.33 13.72 -14.93
N PRO A 9 0.73 14.89 -15.24
CA PRO A 9 0.10 15.71 -14.24
C PRO A 9 -1.16 15.02 -13.71
N VAL A 10 -1.30 15.00 -12.39
CA VAL A 10 -2.50 14.56 -11.69
C VAL A 10 -2.92 15.62 -10.69
N SER A 11 -4.23 15.68 -10.43
CA SER A 11 -4.79 16.60 -9.45
C SER A 11 -5.55 15.81 -8.40
N TYR A 12 -5.31 16.15 -7.15
CA TYR A 12 -5.98 15.56 -6.00
C TYR A 12 -6.81 16.61 -5.28
N GLN A 13 -8.05 16.26 -4.95
CA GLN A 13 -8.90 17.03 -4.05
C GLN A 13 -8.99 16.28 -2.73
N ILE A 14 -8.43 16.89 -1.69
CA ILE A 14 -8.37 16.37 -0.33
C ILE A 14 -9.00 17.40 0.59
N GLU A 15 -9.96 16.95 1.38
CA GLU A 15 -10.68 17.80 2.34
C GLU A 15 -10.59 17.20 3.74
N GLY A 16 -10.56 18.08 4.74
CA GLY A 16 -10.44 17.74 6.15
C GLY A 16 -9.79 18.89 6.93
N GLU A 17 -9.97 18.89 8.25
CA GLU A 17 -9.30 19.84 9.14
C GLU A 17 -7.78 19.63 9.08
N SER A 18 -7.03 20.73 9.06
CA SER A 18 -5.57 20.74 9.09
C SER A 18 -5.05 21.48 10.31
N SER A 19 -3.78 21.26 10.63
CA SER A 19 -3.07 22.00 11.68
C SER A 19 -1.92 22.80 11.10
N PRO A 20 -1.38 23.78 11.84
CA PRO A 20 -0.23 24.55 11.40
C PRO A 20 0.97 23.65 11.06
N PRO A 21 1.85 24.10 10.14
CA PRO A 21 3.05 23.36 9.75
C PRO A 21 3.96 23.05 10.96
N ASP A 22 4.53 21.85 10.96
CA ASP A 22 5.41 21.34 12.03
C ASP A 22 6.79 20.99 11.46
N ASN A 23 7.87 21.54 12.02
CA ASN A 23 9.23 21.32 11.50
C ASN A 23 9.88 19.99 11.95
N ARG A 24 9.16 19.14 12.69
CA ARG A 24 9.67 17.81 13.08
C ARG A 24 9.84 16.92 11.86
N VAL A 25 10.95 16.19 11.83
CA VAL A 25 11.14 15.02 10.97
C VAL A 25 10.76 13.80 11.80
N LEU A 26 9.62 13.16 11.49
CA LEU A 26 9.07 12.09 12.32
C LEU A 26 10.07 10.94 12.54
N LEU A 27 10.78 10.54 11.48
CA LEU A 27 11.75 9.45 11.54
C LEU A 27 12.95 9.74 12.45
N ALA A 28 13.30 11.01 12.67
CA ALA A 28 14.48 11.39 13.45
C ALA A 28 14.40 10.95 14.93
N THR A 29 13.21 10.63 15.43
CA THR A 29 12.97 10.15 16.80
C THR A 29 12.39 8.73 16.85
N SER A 30 12.40 8.01 15.73
CA SER A 30 11.77 6.70 15.58
C SER A 30 12.79 5.60 15.23
N ILE A 31 12.35 4.35 15.26
CA ILE A 31 13.13 3.22 14.78
C ILE A 31 13.08 3.21 13.26
N ASP A 32 14.24 3.43 12.64
CA ASP A 32 14.43 3.29 11.21
C ASP A 32 14.89 1.87 10.86
N LEU A 33 13.96 1.05 10.33
CA LEU A 33 14.26 -0.29 9.82
C LEU A 33 15.00 -0.28 8.48
N THR A 34 15.12 0.87 7.83
CA THR A 34 15.92 1.04 6.61
C THR A 34 17.39 1.35 6.93
N ALA A 35 17.70 1.80 8.15
CA ALA A 35 19.03 2.26 8.53
C ALA A 35 20.11 1.17 8.31
N GLY A 36 21.25 1.57 7.75
CA GLY A 36 22.36 0.67 7.44
C GLY A 36 22.19 -0.16 6.15
N THR A 37 21.06 -0.05 5.46
CA THR A 37 20.88 -0.64 4.13
C THR A 37 21.36 0.30 3.02
N ALA A 38 21.67 -0.23 1.85
CA ALA A 38 22.07 0.58 0.68
C ALA A 38 20.95 1.49 0.15
N TRP A 39 19.71 1.22 0.51
CA TRP A 39 18.52 1.93 0.05
C TRP A 39 17.93 2.87 1.12
N ALA A 40 18.60 3.01 2.28
CA ALA A 40 18.16 3.85 3.38
C ALA A 40 17.85 5.29 2.96
N SER A 41 18.71 5.90 2.12
CA SER A 41 18.51 7.28 1.66
C SER A 41 17.27 7.45 0.77
N ALA A 42 16.90 6.42 0.01
CA ALA A 42 15.69 6.41 -0.80
C ALA A 42 14.46 6.08 0.04
N GLY A 43 14.63 5.29 1.11
CA GLY A 43 13.58 4.82 2.01
C GLY A 43 12.77 3.64 1.46
N TYR A 44 13.12 3.14 0.27
CA TYR A 44 12.47 1.99 -0.36
C TYR A 44 13.45 1.20 -1.22
N THR A 45 13.13 -0.06 -1.50
CA THR A 45 13.80 -0.89 -2.50
C THR A 45 12.80 -1.80 -3.20
N VAL A 46 13.09 -2.16 -4.44
CA VAL A 46 12.53 -3.34 -5.11
C VAL A 46 13.58 -4.45 -5.03
N ALA A 47 13.18 -5.67 -4.69
CA ALA A 47 14.08 -6.80 -4.57
C ALA A 47 13.34 -8.11 -4.81
N ASP A 48 14.09 -9.17 -5.15
CA ASP A 48 13.56 -10.54 -5.16
C ASP A 48 12.83 -10.84 -3.85
N PHE A 49 11.73 -11.58 -3.90
CA PHE A 49 10.93 -11.86 -2.72
C PHE A 49 11.07 -13.31 -2.28
N LEU A 50 10.29 -14.20 -2.89
CA LEU A 50 10.23 -15.61 -2.51
C LEU A 50 10.75 -16.51 -3.65
N PRO A 51 11.20 -17.73 -3.33
CA PRO A 51 11.41 -18.75 -4.35
C PRO A 51 10.17 -18.95 -5.22
N ALA A 52 10.36 -19.24 -6.51
CA ALA A 52 9.29 -19.23 -7.51
C ALA A 52 8.05 -20.06 -7.12
N ASN A 53 8.23 -21.23 -6.50
CA ASN A 53 7.11 -22.06 -6.05
C ASN A 53 6.30 -21.42 -4.91
N ALA A 54 6.98 -20.82 -3.92
CA ALA A 54 6.35 -20.13 -2.81
C ALA A 54 5.70 -18.81 -3.27
N GLN A 55 6.32 -18.12 -4.23
CA GLN A 55 5.75 -16.93 -4.85
C GLN A 55 4.45 -17.27 -5.60
N GLN A 56 4.45 -18.33 -6.41
CA GLN A 56 3.27 -18.80 -7.12
C GLN A 56 2.15 -19.19 -6.13
N GLN A 57 2.48 -19.97 -5.11
CA GLN A 57 1.53 -20.35 -4.06
C GLN A 57 0.94 -19.13 -3.34
N LEU A 58 1.76 -18.12 -3.03
CA LEU A 58 1.32 -16.87 -2.42
C LEU A 58 0.34 -16.15 -3.35
N VAL A 59 0.70 -15.89 -4.59
CA VAL A 59 -0.14 -15.14 -5.54
C VAL A 59 -1.46 -15.87 -5.82
N ASP A 60 -1.41 -17.17 -6.09
CA ASP A 60 -2.61 -17.96 -6.38
C ASP A 60 -3.58 -18.00 -5.19
N GLY A 61 -3.05 -18.22 -3.98
CA GLY A 61 -3.90 -18.24 -2.79
C GLY A 61 -4.48 -16.87 -2.46
N LEU A 62 -3.74 -15.78 -2.66
CA LEU A 62 -4.27 -14.42 -2.49
C LEU A 62 -5.33 -14.09 -3.54
N ALA A 63 -5.15 -14.54 -4.78
CA ALA A 63 -6.18 -14.42 -5.81
C ALA A 63 -7.46 -15.20 -5.42
N GLU A 64 -7.32 -16.38 -4.82
CA GLU A 64 -8.48 -17.13 -4.32
C GLU A 64 -9.20 -16.39 -3.18
N LEU A 65 -8.49 -15.74 -2.26
CA LEU A 65 -9.13 -14.90 -1.23
C LEU A 65 -9.98 -13.77 -1.83
N VAL A 66 -9.56 -13.20 -2.97
CA VAL A 66 -10.37 -12.20 -3.69
C VAL A 66 -11.61 -12.83 -4.30
N ARG A 67 -11.50 -14.04 -4.87
CA ARG A 67 -12.66 -14.76 -5.41
C ARG A 67 -13.63 -15.15 -4.30
N GLU A 68 -13.14 -15.61 -3.16
CA GLU A 68 -13.95 -15.88 -1.96
C GLU A 68 -14.71 -14.62 -1.53
N ALA A 69 -14.03 -13.48 -1.39
CA ALA A 69 -14.67 -12.22 -1.03
C ALA A 69 -15.76 -11.80 -2.04
N LEU A 70 -15.53 -12.00 -3.34
CA LEU A 70 -16.57 -11.77 -4.36
C LEU A 70 -17.77 -12.71 -4.17
N ARG A 71 -17.55 -14.00 -3.93
CA ARG A 71 -18.63 -14.98 -3.68
C ARG A 71 -19.43 -14.63 -2.42
N GLU A 72 -18.77 -14.15 -1.37
CA GLU A 72 -19.42 -13.69 -0.14
C GLU A 72 -20.36 -12.49 -0.38
N THR A 73 -20.13 -11.69 -1.43
CA THR A 73 -21.07 -10.63 -1.85
C THR A 73 -22.25 -11.14 -2.70
N GLY A 74 -22.38 -12.46 -2.89
CA GLY A 74 -23.45 -13.09 -3.67
C GLY A 74 -23.19 -13.20 -5.16
N LEU A 75 -21.97 -12.91 -5.63
CA LEU A 75 -21.60 -13.04 -7.04
C LEU A 75 -21.22 -14.50 -7.40
N PRO A 76 -21.71 -15.05 -8.52
CA PRO A 76 -21.25 -16.32 -9.03
C PRO A 76 -19.86 -16.17 -9.67
N VAL A 77 -18.81 -16.50 -8.91
CA VAL A 77 -17.42 -16.42 -9.39
C VAL A 77 -16.85 -17.81 -9.61
N ALA A 78 -16.47 -18.09 -10.86
CA ALA A 78 -15.83 -19.33 -11.26
C ALA A 78 -14.46 -19.52 -10.57
N ALA A 79 -14.04 -20.77 -10.41
CA ALA A 79 -12.77 -21.13 -9.77
C ALA A 79 -11.53 -20.72 -10.59
N ASP A 80 -11.68 -20.38 -11.86
CA ASP A 80 -10.63 -19.92 -12.76
C ASP A 80 -10.76 -18.44 -13.13
N PHE A 81 -11.71 -17.72 -12.52
CA PHE A 81 -11.95 -16.31 -12.80
C PHE A 81 -10.65 -15.48 -12.64
N PRO A 82 -10.19 -14.76 -13.67
CA PRO A 82 -8.99 -13.93 -13.56
C PRO A 82 -9.30 -12.71 -12.70
N VAL A 83 -8.66 -12.60 -11.52
CA VAL A 83 -8.95 -11.50 -10.59
C VAL A 83 -8.53 -10.12 -11.12
N SER A 84 -7.69 -10.05 -12.17
CA SER A 84 -7.43 -8.83 -12.94
C SER A 84 -8.69 -8.28 -13.64
N ASP A 85 -9.67 -9.13 -13.94
CA ASP A 85 -10.95 -8.78 -14.54
C ASP A 85 -12.02 -8.40 -13.52
N TYR A 86 -11.65 -8.26 -12.24
CA TYR A 86 -12.55 -7.83 -11.15
C TYR A 86 -13.45 -6.64 -11.55
N HIS A 87 -12.89 -5.65 -12.24
CA HIS A 87 -13.64 -4.47 -12.69
C HIS A 87 -14.72 -4.77 -13.73
N LYS A 88 -14.58 -5.82 -14.55
CA LYS A 88 -15.59 -6.24 -15.53
C LYS A 88 -16.81 -6.85 -14.85
N LEU A 89 -16.57 -7.58 -13.75
CA LEU A 89 -17.62 -8.20 -12.96
C LEU A 89 -18.37 -7.18 -12.08
N ILE A 90 -17.64 -6.23 -11.50
CA ILE A 90 -18.20 -5.24 -10.57
C ILE A 90 -18.77 -4.02 -11.31
N GLY A 91 -18.16 -3.61 -12.41
CA GLY A 91 -18.55 -2.42 -13.16
C GLY A 91 -18.59 -1.16 -12.29
N ASP A 92 -19.71 -0.45 -12.37
CA ASP A 92 -20.02 0.78 -11.63
C ASP A 92 -20.61 0.55 -10.23
N ASP A 93 -20.80 -0.71 -9.79
CA ASP A 93 -21.43 -1.01 -8.50
C ASP A 93 -20.49 -0.71 -7.32
N THR A 94 -20.48 0.55 -6.89
CA THR A 94 -19.65 1.04 -5.77
C THR A 94 -20.03 0.36 -4.46
N ASN A 95 -21.30 0.06 -4.21
CA ASN A 95 -21.72 -0.58 -2.96
C ASN A 95 -21.16 -2.00 -2.88
N ARG A 96 -21.21 -2.75 -3.98
CA ARG A 96 -20.61 -4.08 -4.03
C ARG A 96 -19.10 -4.03 -3.98
N HIS A 97 -18.46 -3.06 -4.64
CA HIS A 97 -17.02 -2.85 -4.49
C HIS A 97 -16.63 -2.64 -3.02
N LEU A 98 -17.33 -1.75 -2.31
CA LEU A 98 -17.09 -1.48 -0.90
C LEU A 98 -17.36 -2.71 -0.01
N ALA A 99 -18.35 -3.54 -0.37
CA ALA A 99 -18.60 -4.80 0.33
C ALA A 99 -17.41 -5.77 0.20
N VAL A 100 -16.83 -5.92 -0.99
CA VAL A 100 -15.60 -6.70 -1.18
C VAL A 100 -14.44 -6.07 -0.40
N ILE A 101 -14.23 -4.75 -0.52
CA ILE A 101 -13.16 -4.05 0.21
C ILE A 101 -13.30 -4.25 1.72
N ASN A 102 -14.52 -4.28 2.27
CA ASN A 102 -14.71 -4.51 3.71
C ASN A 102 -14.21 -5.87 4.19
N ILE A 103 -14.18 -6.87 3.31
CA ILE A 103 -13.60 -8.19 3.57
C ILE A 103 -12.08 -8.13 3.32
N THR A 104 -11.65 -7.61 2.17
CA THR A 104 -10.25 -7.69 1.74
C THR A 104 -9.33 -6.70 2.44
N LYS A 105 -9.89 -5.64 3.05
CA LYS A 105 -9.12 -4.63 3.79
C LYS A 105 -8.47 -5.19 5.03
N GLN A 106 -8.78 -6.40 5.50
CA GLN A 106 -8.10 -7.01 6.64
C GLN A 106 -8.37 -8.52 6.70
N TYR A 107 -7.31 -9.32 6.56
CA TYR A 107 -7.33 -10.75 6.84
C TYR A 107 -6.43 -11.07 8.04
N PRO A 108 -6.80 -12.07 8.86
CA PRO A 108 -5.87 -12.62 9.85
C PRO A 108 -4.70 -13.33 9.17
N GLN A 109 -3.52 -13.28 9.79
CA GLN A 109 -2.27 -13.83 9.24
C GLN A 109 -2.33 -15.34 8.94
N ASP A 110 -3.17 -16.09 9.63
CA ASP A 110 -3.37 -17.53 9.39
C ASP A 110 -4.07 -17.85 8.04
N ARG A 111 -4.66 -16.84 7.39
CA ARG A 111 -5.18 -16.92 6.02
C ARG A 111 -4.11 -16.70 4.95
N LEU A 112 -2.85 -16.45 5.32
CA LEU A 112 -1.78 -16.38 4.34
C LEU A 112 -1.60 -17.72 3.63
N PRO A 113 -1.48 -17.75 2.29
CA PRO A 113 -1.30 -19.00 1.55
C PRO A 113 0.04 -19.69 1.78
N VAL A 114 1.00 -18.99 2.38
CA VAL A 114 2.32 -19.48 2.75
C VAL A 114 2.62 -19.12 4.21
N PRO A 115 3.53 -19.83 4.89
CA PRO A 115 3.88 -19.50 6.29
C PRO A 115 4.39 -18.06 6.43
N ALA A 116 3.85 -17.31 7.40
CA ALA A 116 4.28 -15.94 7.67
C ALA A 116 5.80 -15.83 7.95
N ALA A 117 6.37 -16.85 8.60
CA ALA A 117 7.81 -16.95 8.86
C ALA A 117 8.68 -16.87 7.60
N LEU A 118 8.16 -17.29 6.44
CA LEU A 118 8.87 -17.17 5.16
C LEU A 118 9.00 -15.71 4.73
N LEU A 119 7.92 -14.93 4.87
CA LEU A 119 7.90 -13.50 4.59
C LEU A 119 8.77 -12.75 5.61
N GLU A 120 8.62 -13.04 6.89
CA GLU A 120 9.41 -12.45 7.99
C GLU A 120 10.92 -12.68 7.78
N ALA A 121 11.33 -13.89 7.40
CA ALA A 121 12.72 -14.21 7.12
C ALA A 121 13.25 -13.40 5.92
N ARG A 122 12.47 -13.27 4.84
CA ARG A 122 12.88 -12.50 3.67
C ARG A 122 13.00 -11.01 4.00
N VAL A 123 12.00 -10.44 4.65
CA VAL A 123 12.00 -9.02 5.04
C VAL A 123 13.15 -8.75 6.01
N SER A 124 13.41 -9.65 6.96
CA SER A 124 14.55 -9.54 7.89
C SER A 124 15.89 -9.47 7.15
N ALA A 125 16.07 -10.32 6.13
CA ALA A 125 17.28 -10.31 5.31
C ALA A 125 17.45 -8.98 4.55
N LEU A 126 16.35 -8.42 4.00
CA LEU A 126 16.37 -7.15 3.28
C LEU A 126 16.62 -5.94 4.20
N CYS A 127 16.13 -5.98 5.44
CA CYS A 127 16.38 -4.97 6.47
C CYS A 127 17.74 -5.14 7.18
N GLY A 128 18.42 -6.27 6.97
CA GLY A 128 19.66 -6.62 7.68
C GLY A 128 19.47 -6.85 9.19
N ARG A 129 18.23 -7.08 9.65
CA ARG A 129 17.89 -7.29 11.06
C ARG A 129 16.58 -8.08 11.22
N PRO A 130 16.38 -8.81 12.32
CA PRO A 130 15.15 -9.55 12.56
C PRO A 130 13.91 -8.65 12.63
N VAL A 131 12.86 -9.06 11.93
CA VAL A 131 11.51 -8.46 12.01
C VAL A 131 10.45 -9.56 12.08
N HIS A 132 9.29 -9.21 12.61
CA HIS A 132 8.11 -10.06 12.63
C HIS A 132 6.86 -9.29 12.19
N SER A 133 5.81 -9.98 11.78
CA SER A 133 4.51 -9.36 11.52
C SER A 133 3.56 -9.58 12.69
N LEU A 134 3.90 -8.89 13.78
CA LEU A 134 3.09 -8.72 14.98
C LEU A 134 3.09 -7.23 15.29
N ASN A 135 1.92 -6.60 15.27
CA ASN A 135 1.82 -5.19 15.61
C ASN A 135 2.01 -5.00 17.13
N PRO A 136 3.03 -4.27 17.60
CA PRO A 136 3.27 -4.07 19.03
C PRO A 136 2.21 -3.16 19.68
N TYR A 137 1.42 -2.43 18.89
CA TYR A 137 0.39 -1.52 19.40
C TYR A 137 -0.84 -2.29 19.93
N ASP A 138 -1.29 -3.31 19.20
CA ASP A 138 -2.54 -4.04 19.50
C ASP A 138 -2.40 -5.57 19.44
N ASN A 139 -1.20 -6.09 19.22
CA ASN A 139 -0.90 -7.51 19.01
C ASN A 139 -1.58 -8.13 17.78
N ALA A 140 -2.07 -7.31 16.83
CA ALA A 140 -2.68 -7.81 15.62
C ALA A 140 -1.65 -8.50 14.71
N ARG A 141 -2.09 -9.59 14.09
CA ARG A 141 -1.36 -10.31 13.03
C ARG A 141 -2.26 -10.33 11.81
N ILE A 142 -2.08 -9.35 10.93
CA ILE A 142 -2.98 -9.11 9.80
C ILE A 142 -2.23 -8.78 8.52
N PHE A 143 -2.90 -8.97 7.38
CA PHE A 143 -2.49 -8.45 6.09
C PHE A 143 -3.68 -7.87 5.33
N HIS A 144 -3.40 -7.12 4.28
CA HIS A 144 -4.41 -6.41 3.50
C HIS A 144 -4.29 -6.78 2.03
N LEU A 145 -5.43 -6.94 1.36
CA LEU A 145 -5.51 -6.98 -0.10
C LEU A 145 -6.15 -5.69 -0.60
N ARG A 146 -5.35 -4.88 -1.29
CA ARG A 146 -5.84 -3.64 -1.92
C ARG A 146 -6.29 -3.93 -3.33
N ILE A 147 -7.47 -3.43 -3.69
CA ILE A 147 -8.09 -3.60 -5.01
C ILE A 147 -8.37 -2.22 -5.58
N VAL A 148 -7.81 -1.90 -6.74
CA VAL A 148 -8.02 -0.59 -7.40
C VAL A 148 -8.45 -0.83 -8.84
N ARG A 149 -9.70 -0.48 -9.18
CA ARG A 149 -10.24 -0.63 -10.54
C ARG A 149 -9.64 0.42 -11.49
N PRO A 150 -9.47 0.10 -12.78
CA PRO A 150 -8.96 1.04 -13.78
C PRO A 150 -9.87 2.27 -13.88
N GLY A 151 -9.27 3.46 -13.87
CA GLY A 151 -10.00 4.73 -13.99
C GLY A 151 -10.92 5.08 -12.82
N ARG A 152 -10.82 4.39 -11.68
CA ARG A 152 -11.60 4.68 -10.46
C ARG A 152 -10.74 5.25 -9.36
N SER A 153 -11.38 6.00 -8.46
CA SER A 153 -10.77 6.58 -7.26
C SER A 153 -10.79 5.62 -6.07
N ASP A 154 -10.47 4.35 -6.31
CA ASP A 154 -10.44 3.29 -5.29
C ASP A 154 -9.11 3.29 -4.49
N ASN A 155 -8.18 4.18 -4.83
CA ASN A 155 -6.88 4.28 -4.18
C ASN A 155 -6.92 5.19 -2.94
N ASN A 156 -6.10 4.88 -1.94
CA ASN A 156 -5.85 5.80 -0.83
C ASN A 156 -5.31 7.15 -1.34
N PRO A 157 -5.56 8.25 -0.61
CA PRO A 157 -4.90 9.52 -0.85
C PRO A 157 -3.37 9.40 -0.69
N LEU A 158 -2.62 10.43 -1.07
CA LEU A 158 -1.21 10.52 -0.73
C LEU A 158 -1.07 10.72 0.78
N HIS A 159 -0.27 9.89 1.45
CA HIS A 159 -0.15 9.87 2.91
C HIS A 159 1.19 9.28 3.38
N ARG A 160 1.44 9.37 4.69
CA ARG A 160 2.37 8.50 5.43
C ARG A 160 1.57 7.56 6.31
N ASP A 161 2.01 6.32 6.45
CA ASP A 161 1.32 5.34 7.30
C ASP A 161 1.43 5.74 8.79
N VAL A 162 2.60 6.27 9.19
CA VAL A 162 2.92 6.67 10.58
C VAL A 162 2.10 7.83 11.13
N TRP A 163 1.26 8.47 10.32
CA TRP A 163 0.26 9.38 10.88
C TRP A 163 -0.81 8.65 11.68
N LEU A 164 -0.88 7.32 11.54
CA LEU A 164 -1.60 6.43 12.43
C LEU A 164 -0.57 5.78 13.39
N PRO A 165 -0.68 5.97 14.71
CA PRO A 165 0.32 5.50 15.68
C PRO A 165 0.58 3.99 15.66
N ASN A 166 -0.41 3.20 15.24
CA ASN A 166 -0.29 1.75 15.13
C ASN A 166 0.63 1.28 13.99
N TYR A 167 1.17 2.18 13.17
CA TYR A 167 2.16 1.88 12.13
C TYR A 167 3.54 2.49 12.39
N ASP A 168 3.76 3.04 13.59
CA ASP A 168 5.09 3.49 14.01
C ASP A 168 6.11 2.35 13.94
N ASN A 169 7.34 2.69 13.57
CA ASN A 169 8.51 1.79 13.64
C ASN A 169 8.41 0.51 12.79
N CYS A 170 7.45 0.42 11.87
CA CYS A 170 7.33 -0.73 10.97
C CYS A 170 8.11 -0.55 9.67
N ILE A 171 8.12 -1.60 8.85
CA ILE A 171 8.45 -1.57 7.43
C ILE A 171 7.26 -2.15 6.66
N ASN A 172 6.91 -1.51 5.55
CA ASN A 172 5.83 -1.96 4.68
C ASN A 172 6.37 -2.85 3.57
N ILE A 173 5.56 -3.82 3.15
CA ILE A 173 5.71 -4.50 1.87
C ILE A 173 4.53 -4.23 0.95
N TYR A 174 4.80 -4.22 -0.35
CA TYR A 174 3.83 -4.28 -1.43
C TYR A 174 4.24 -5.41 -2.37
N VAL A 175 3.35 -6.38 -2.58
CA VAL A 175 3.56 -7.53 -3.48
C VAL A 175 2.47 -7.54 -4.54
N PRO A 176 2.81 -7.54 -5.85
CA PRO A 176 1.83 -7.70 -6.92
C PRO A 176 1.06 -9.02 -6.80
N VAL A 177 -0.27 -8.97 -6.89
CA VAL A 177 -1.12 -10.16 -7.06
C VAL A 177 -1.68 -10.19 -8.48
N ALA A 178 -2.20 -9.06 -8.96
CA ALA A 178 -2.69 -8.94 -10.33
C ALA A 178 -2.65 -7.48 -10.81
N GLY A 179 -2.47 -7.28 -12.12
CA GLY A 179 -2.63 -5.96 -12.75
C GLY A 179 -1.71 -4.85 -12.22
N SER A 180 -0.61 -5.18 -11.55
CA SER A 180 0.46 -4.23 -11.21
C SER A 180 1.31 -4.01 -12.45
N THR A 181 1.41 -2.75 -12.90
CA THR A 181 2.18 -2.34 -14.06
C THR A 181 2.82 -0.98 -13.77
N PRO A 182 3.71 -0.46 -14.64
CA PRO A 182 4.19 0.91 -14.55
C PRO A 182 3.10 1.99 -14.56
N ASN A 183 1.84 1.64 -14.89
CA ASN A 183 0.70 2.54 -14.90
C ASN A 183 -0.22 2.40 -13.67
N SER A 184 -0.02 1.39 -12.84
CA SER A 184 -0.94 1.08 -11.74
C SER A 184 -0.26 0.84 -10.39
N SER A 185 1.02 0.44 -10.35
CA SER A 185 1.73 0.10 -9.12
C SER A 185 1.75 1.25 -8.11
N LEU A 186 2.09 0.96 -6.85
CA LEU A 186 2.12 1.97 -5.79
C LEU A 186 3.01 3.16 -6.19
N THR A 187 2.56 4.37 -5.88
CA THR A 187 3.34 5.60 -6.03
C THR A 187 3.99 5.98 -4.71
N LEU A 188 5.21 6.49 -4.77
CA LEU A 188 5.93 7.04 -3.62
C LEU A 188 6.88 8.18 -4.03
N ILE A 189 7.38 8.91 -3.03
CA ILE A 189 8.37 9.97 -3.21
C ILE A 189 9.66 9.58 -2.48
N PRO A 190 10.73 9.19 -3.20
CA PRO A 190 12.00 8.79 -2.60
C PRO A 190 12.55 9.87 -1.66
N GLY A 191 13.12 9.46 -0.52
CA GLY A 191 13.72 10.38 0.44
C GLY A 191 12.72 11.16 1.32
N SER A 192 11.42 11.16 0.99
CA SER A 192 10.42 11.94 1.74
C SER A 192 10.26 11.56 3.21
N HIS A 193 10.68 10.35 3.61
CA HIS A 193 10.74 9.89 4.99
C HIS A 193 11.62 10.76 5.91
N TRP A 194 12.55 11.55 5.35
CA TRP A 194 13.35 12.54 6.08
C TRP A 194 12.87 13.99 5.95
N TRP A 195 11.78 14.24 5.22
CA TRP A 195 11.23 15.59 5.13
C TRP A 195 10.61 16.01 6.47
N PRO A 196 10.73 17.28 6.87
CA PRO A 196 9.95 17.81 7.97
C PRO A 196 8.47 17.84 7.59
N GLU A 197 7.59 17.66 8.57
CA GLU A 197 6.13 17.66 8.35
C GLU A 197 5.66 18.97 7.69
N SER A 198 6.38 20.08 7.88
CA SER A 198 6.09 21.39 7.29
C SER A 198 6.22 21.48 5.77
N GLN A 199 6.81 20.47 5.10
CA GLN A 199 6.79 20.40 3.64
C GLN A 199 5.42 20.02 3.07
N THR A 200 4.55 19.43 3.88
CA THR A 200 3.21 18.99 3.47
C THR A 200 2.16 19.44 4.47
N GLU A 201 1.14 20.16 4.01
CA GLU A 201 -0.09 20.28 4.79
C GLU A 201 -0.86 18.97 4.68
N ARG A 202 -1.28 18.41 5.81
CA ARG A 202 -2.10 17.20 5.88
C ARG A 202 -3.37 17.41 6.68
N THR A 203 -4.35 16.54 6.47
CA THR A 203 -5.49 16.44 7.38
C THR A 203 -5.05 15.94 8.76
N LEU A 204 -5.76 16.32 9.81
CA LEU A 204 -5.47 15.93 11.19
C LEU A 204 -5.83 14.46 11.44
N GLY A 205 -7.06 14.09 11.10
CA GLY A 205 -7.55 12.72 11.07
C GLY A 205 -7.68 12.20 9.64
N GLY A 206 -8.67 11.35 9.41
CA GLY A 206 -9.02 10.88 8.07
C GLY A 206 -9.28 12.01 7.06
N ALA A 207 -9.39 11.65 5.80
CA ALA A 207 -9.56 12.58 4.68
C ALA A 207 -10.79 12.22 3.84
N LEU A 208 -11.44 13.23 3.28
CA LEU A 208 -12.33 13.05 2.14
C LEU A 208 -11.47 13.21 0.87
N TYR A 209 -11.36 12.14 0.08
CA TYR A 209 -10.58 12.11 -1.14
C TYR A 209 -11.50 11.76 -2.32
N ASN A 210 -11.64 12.71 -3.26
CA ASN A 210 -12.54 12.59 -4.41
C ASN A 210 -13.97 12.13 -4.02
N GLY A 211 -14.47 12.62 -2.88
CA GLY A 211 -15.81 12.30 -2.37
C GLY A 211 -15.94 11.00 -1.57
N ALA A 212 -14.86 10.22 -1.42
CA ALA A 212 -14.84 9.02 -0.57
C ALA A 212 -14.08 9.28 0.74
N ALA A 213 -14.62 8.78 1.85
CA ALA A 213 -14.01 8.92 3.18
C ALA A 213 -12.91 7.86 3.41
N TYR A 214 -11.76 8.30 3.89
CA TYR A 214 -10.62 7.48 4.25
C TYR A 214 -10.21 7.74 5.69
N ASN A 215 -9.79 6.70 6.40
CA ASN A 215 -9.33 6.82 7.79
C ASN A 215 -7.90 7.36 7.89
N VAL A 216 -7.10 7.20 6.84
CA VAL A 216 -5.73 7.72 6.80
C VAL A 216 -5.77 9.23 6.56
N PRO A 217 -4.94 10.01 7.28
CA PRO A 217 -4.74 11.40 6.92
C PRO A 217 -4.16 11.54 5.53
N GLY A 218 -4.57 12.59 4.81
CA GLY A 218 -4.16 12.83 3.42
C GLY A 218 -3.39 14.14 3.28
N VAL A 219 -2.42 14.18 2.36
CA VAL A 219 -1.73 15.41 1.96
C VAL A 219 -2.70 16.32 1.22
N LYS A 220 -2.95 17.49 1.78
CA LYS A 220 -3.87 18.50 1.24
C LYS A 220 -3.14 19.47 0.31
N GLU A 221 -2.00 19.98 0.76
CA GLU A 221 -1.17 20.95 0.03
C GLU A 221 0.32 20.68 0.29
N THR A 222 1.16 21.18 -0.61
CA THR A 222 2.62 21.05 -0.56
C THR A 222 3.25 22.38 -0.93
N THR A 223 4.44 22.65 -0.39
CA THR A 223 5.19 23.86 -0.75
C THR A 223 5.75 23.80 -2.17
N GLU A 224 5.94 22.60 -2.71
CA GLU A 224 6.50 22.33 -4.03
C GLU A 224 5.66 21.31 -4.81
N VAL A 225 5.89 21.22 -6.12
CA VAL A 225 5.26 20.17 -6.95
C VAL A 225 5.85 18.82 -6.55
N LEU A 226 4.97 17.87 -6.21
CA LEU A 226 5.40 16.54 -5.86
C LEU A 226 5.69 15.70 -7.11
N GLU A 227 6.91 15.14 -7.17
CA GLU A 227 7.33 14.19 -8.18
C GLU A 227 7.27 12.78 -7.61
N LEU A 228 6.23 12.04 -7.99
CA LEU A 228 6.01 10.67 -7.59
C LEU A 228 6.54 9.73 -8.66
N ILE A 229 7.21 8.68 -8.21
CA ILE A 229 7.59 7.54 -9.05
C ILE A 229 6.69 6.35 -8.76
N ARG A 230 6.69 5.37 -9.67
CA ARG A 230 6.06 4.07 -9.50
C ARG A 230 7.12 2.96 -9.51
N PRO A 231 7.64 2.54 -8.34
CA PRO A 231 8.37 1.28 -8.29
C PRO A 231 7.44 0.18 -8.80
N ASN A 232 7.88 -0.57 -9.80
CA ASN A 232 7.09 -1.59 -10.46
C ASN A 232 7.76 -2.95 -10.23
N PRO A 233 7.57 -3.55 -9.04
CA PRO A 233 8.09 -4.89 -8.79
C PRO A 233 7.47 -5.88 -9.78
N ASP A 234 8.33 -6.73 -10.34
CA ASP A 234 7.91 -7.87 -11.15
C ASP A 234 7.26 -8.97 -10.28
N PHE A 235 6.78 -10.03 -10.92
CA PHE A 235 6.06 -11.13 -10.26
C PHE A 235 6.81 -11.76 -9.08
N ALA A 236 8.13 -11.89 -9.17
CA ALA A 236 8.99 -12.48 -8.14
C ALA A 236 9.61 -11.45 -7.19
N GLU A 237 9.23 -10.19 -7.32
CA GLU A 237 9.79 -9.09 -6.55
C GLU A 237 8.80 -8.54 -5.52
N VAL A 238 9.34 -7.82 -4.55
CA VAL A 238 8.60 -7.07 -3.53
C VAL A 238 9.11 -5.65 -3.51
N LEU A 239 8.19 -4.70 -3.31
CA LEU A 239 8.53 -3.36 -2.90
C LEU A 239 8.54 -3.31 -1.37
N LEU A 240 9.71 -3.08 -0.77
CA LEU A 240 9.87 -2.74 0.65
C LEU A 240 10.00 -1.23 0.79
N PHE A 241 9.31 -0.63 1.75
CA PHE A 241 9.38 0.81 1.94
C PHE A 241 9.08 1.26 3.37
N SER A 242 9.71 2.35 3.76
CA SER A 242 9.50 3.01 5.05
C SER A 242 8.07 3.53 5.15
N PRO A 243 7.36 3.31 6.28
CA PRO A 243 6.01 3.84 6.48
C PRO A 243 6.01 5.38 6.64
N TYR A 244 7.19 5.96 6.82
CA TYR A 244 7.42 7.39 6.85
C TYR A 244 7.48 7.99 5.44
N LEU A 245 7.62 7.22 4.36
CA LEU A 245 7.58 7.78 3.01
C LEU A 245 6.17 8.30 2.67
N LEU A 246 6.13 9.42 1.95
CA LEU A 246 4.92 9.82 1.23
C LEU A 246 4.65 8.81 0.12
N HIS A 247 3.48 8.18 0.18
CA HIS A 247 3.03 7.17 -0.76
C HIS A 247 1.50 7.12 -0.84
N GLY A 248 0.96 6.38 -1.81
CA GLY A 248 -0.48 6.42 -2.13
C GLY A 248 -0.77 7.46 -3.21
N GLY A 249 -2.05 7.82 -3.42
CA GLY A 249 -2.46 8.57 -4.63
C GLY A 249 -2.32 7.74 -5.92
N ALA A 250 -2.13 6.43 -5.78
CA ALA A 250 -1.78 5.49 -6.83
C ALA A 250 -3.01 5.07 -7.65
N ILE A 251 -3.53 6.01 -8.44
CA ILE A 251 -4.61 5.78 -9.40
C ILE A 251 -4.20 4.65 -10.33
N ASN A 252 -5.13 3.76 -10.66
CA ASN A 252 -4.91 2.72 -11.64
C ASN A 252 -5.16 3.25 -13.06
N LEU A 253 -4.07 3.52 -13.79
CA LEU A 253 -4.09 4.02 -15.18
C LEU A 253 -4.02 2.89 -16.22
N ASN A 254 -4.14 1.62 -15.81
CA ASN A 254 -4.36 0.55 -16.77
C ASN A 254 -5.67 0.79 -17.53
N GLN A 255 -5.73 0.32 -18.78
CA GLN A 255 -6.95 0.40 -19.59
C GLN A 255 -7.97 -0.67 -19.19
N ASP A 256 -7.53 -1.90 -18.96
CA ASP A 256 -8.42 -3.07 -18.80
C ASP A 256 -7.90 -4.08 -17.77
N ALA A 257 -7.33 -3.60 -16.65
CA ALA A 257 -6.86 -4.50 -15.59
C ALA A 257 -6.98 -3.85 -14.21
N THR A 258 -7.66 -4.55 -13.29
CA THR A 258 -7.70 -4.22 -11.87
C THR A 258 -6.35 -4.50 -11.23
N ARG A 259 -5.82 -3.55 -10.47
CA ARG A 259 -4.64 -3.77 -9.64
C ARG A 259 -5.05 -4.40 -8.32
N ILE A 260 -4.40 -5.51 -7.99
CA ILE A 260 -4.53 -6.20 -6.70
C ILE A 260 -3.13 -6.38 -6.12
N SER A 261 -2.97 -6.05 -4.85
CA SER A 261 -1.70 -6.18 -4.14
C SER A 261 -1.88 -6.63 -2.71
N LEU A 262 -0.95 -7.45 -2.24
CA LEU A 262 -0.74 -7.70 -0.83
C LEU A 262 0.02 -6.53 -0.22
N GLU A 263 -0.48 -6.03 0.90
CA GLU A 263 0.22 -5.12 1.78
C GLU A 263 0.29 -5.70 3.19
N MET A 264 1.48 -5.67 3.80
CA MET A 264 1.73 -6.22 5.12
C MET A 264 2.83 -5.42 5.82
N ARG A 265 2.77 -5.41 7.15
CA ARG A 265 3.67 -4.63 8.00
C ARG A 265 4.50 -5.55 8.88
N PHE A 266 5.74 -5.14 9.11
CA PHE A 266 6.70 -5.86 9.94
C PHE A 266 7.37 -4.89 10.93
N TRP A 267 7.50 -5.30 12.17
CA TRP A 267 8.16 -4.57 13.25
C TRP A 267 9.41 -5.32 13.69
N GLN A 268 10.31 -4.63 14.38
CA GLN A 268 11.48 -5.27 14.98
C GLN A 268 11.05 -6.41 15.93
N ALA A 269 11.64 -7.59 15.74
CA ALA A 269 11.33 -8.80 16.51
C ALA A 269 11.94 -8.79 17.92
#